data_AF-A0AAU5AH67-F1
#
_entry.id   AF-A0AAU5AH67-F1
#
_cell.length_a   1.000
_cell.length_b   1.000
_cell.length_c   1.000
_cell.angle_alpha   90.00
_cell.angle_beta   90.00
_cell.angle_gamma   90.00
#
_symmetry.space_group_name_H-M   'P 1'
#
loop_
_entity.id
_entity.type
_entity.pdbx_description
1 polymer ?
#
loop_
_entity_poly.entity_id
_entity_poly.type
_entity_poly.pdbx_seq_one_letter_code
_entity_poly.pdbx_strand_id
1 'polypeptide(L)'
;MPTYTVNMNQIEYVVGEMTAISGKIQAALTDLDDSAKVHLSEWTSDARATYDVAKAKWDAAAADMVTQSQNATNSLGHINESYYAGERHGVSLWEQ
;
A
#
# COMPACT_ATOMS: atom_id res chain seq x y z
N MET A 1 -26.93 1.42 -21.45
CA MET A 1 -25.97 0.62 -20.68
C MET A 1 -25.29 1.57 -19.70
N PRO A 2 -25.17 1.25 -18.40
CA PRO A 2 -24.41 2.10 -17.50
C PRO A 2 -22.95 2.04 -17.92
N THR A 3 -22.43 3.15 -18.46
CA THR A 3 -21.01 3.30 -18.77
C THR A 3 -20.27 3.34 -17.45
N TYR A 4 -19.66 2.23 -17.06
CA TYR A 4 -18.78 2.19 -15.89
C TYR A 4 -17.48 2.91 -16.28
N THR A 5 -17.47 4.23 -16.10
CA THR A 5 -16.29 5.05 -16.34
C THR A 5 -15.39 4.97 -15.12
N VAL A 6 -14.23 4.34 -15.28
CA VAL A 6 -13.18 4.36 -14.25
C VAL A 6 -12.69 5.80 -14.08
N ASN A 7 -12.81 6.35 -12.88
CA ASN A 7 -12.31 7.70 -12.57
C ASN A 7 -10.84 7.63 -12.19
N MET A 8 -9.96 7.94 -13.15
CA MET A 8 -8.51 7.82 -12.98
C MET A 8 -7.97 8.78 -11.91
N ASN A 9 -8.54 9.97 -11.76
CA ASN A 9 -8.12 10.93 -10.74
C ASN A 9 -8.37 10.39 -9.32
N GLN A 10 -9.50 9.71 -9.10
CA GLN A 10 -9.79 9.08 -7.80
C GLN A 10 -8.81 7.95 -7.49
N ILE A 11 -8.36 7.23 -8.52
CA ILE A 11 -7.45 6.12 -8.39
C ILE A 11 -6.04 6.59 -8.01
N GLU A 12 -5.50 7.58 -8.73
CA GLU A 12 -4.20 8.20 -8.40
C GLU A 12 -4.21 8.78 -6.99
N TYR A 13 -5.32 9.41 -6.61
CA TYR A 13 -5.53 9.91 -5.25
C TYR A 13 -5.43 8.78 -4.21
N VAL A 14 -6.15 7.66 -4.40
CA VAL A 14 -6.13 6.52 -3.46
C VAL A 14 -4.73 5.92 -3.33
N VAL A 15 -3.98 5.78 -4.42
CA VAL A 15 -2.59 5.29 -4.39
C VAL A 15 -1.68 6.25 -3.61
N GLY A 16 -1.84 7.55 -3.82
CA GLY A 16 -1.11 8.58 -3.07
C GLY A 16 -1.42 8.51 -1.57
N GLU A 17 -2.70 8.39 -1.21
CA GLU A 17 -3.14 8.23 0.18
C GLU A 17 -2.62 6.94 0.81
N MET A 18 -2.65 5.81 0.11
CA MET A 18 -2.08 4.54 0.60
C MET A 18 -0.59 4.65 0.90
N THR A 19 0.15 5.33 0.04
CA THR A 19 1.59 5.57 0.24
C THR A 19 1.82 6.49 1.46
N ALA A 20 1.03 7.56 1.58
CA ALA A 20 1.12 8.48 2.70
C ALA A 20 0.76 7.81 4.04
N ILE A 21 -0.29 6.99 4.07
CA ILE A 21 -0.71 6.23 5.26
C ILE A 21 0.37 5.21 5.64
N SER A 22 0.94 4.49 4.67
CA SER A 22 2.02 3.53 4.93
C SER A 22 3.23 4.22 5.58
N GLY A 23 3.62 5.39 5.09
CA GLY A 23 4.69 6.20 5.70
C GLY A 23 4.37 6.65 7.12
N LYS A 24 3.12 7.07 7.39
CA LYS A 24 2.68 7.42 8.75
C LYS A 24 2.70 6.24 9.71
N ILE A 25 2.29 5.06 9.25
CA ILE A 25 2.34 3.82 10.05
C ILE A 25 3.77 3.47 10.38
N GLN A 26 4.68 3.54 9.40
CA GLN A 26 6.09 3.24 9.63
C GLN A 26 6.74 4.23 10.63
N ALA A 27 6.42 5.51 10.54
CA ALA A 27 6.86 6.51 11.51
C ALA A 27 6.33 6.20 12.92
N ALA A 28 5.04 5.93 13.07
CA ALA A 28 4.43 5.58 14.35
C ALA A 28 5.03 4.30 14.97
N LEU A 29 5.34 3.29 14.15
CA LEU A 29 6.02 2.07 14.60
C LEU A 29 7.47 2.33 15.02
N THR A 30 8.15 3.26 14.35
CA THR A 30 9.51 3.68 14.73
C THR A 30 9.50 4.41 16.07
N ASP A 31 8.57 5.35 16.26
CA ASP A 31 8.41 6.08 17.53
C ASP A 31 8.06 5.13 18.69
N LEU A 32 7.21 4.13 18.43
CA LEU A 32 6.86 3.08 19.37
C LEU A 32 8.07 2.20 19.73
N ASP A 33 8.87 1.81 18.74
CA ASP A 33 10.09 1.02 18.91
C ASP A 33 11.14 1.76 19.75
N ASP A 34 11.34 3.04 19.48
CA ASP A 34 12.28 3.87 20.24
C ASP A 34 11.79 4.12 21.67
N SER A 35 10.49 4.35 21.86
CA SER A 35 9.89 4.48 23.19
C SER A 35 10.00 3.18 24.00
N ALA A 36 9.79 2.03 23.37
CA ALA A 36 9.92 0.72 24.02
C ALA A 36 11.38 0.41 24.41
N LYS A 37 12.35 0.79 23.57
CA LYS A 37 13.78 0.59 23.84
C LYS A 37 14.29 1.35 25.07
N VAL A 38 13.72 2.52 25.38
CA VAL A 38 14.11 3.32 26.56
C VAL A 38 13.84 2.55 27.87
N HIS A 39 12.75 1.78 27.92
CA HIS A 39 12.37 0.97 29.08
C HIS A 39 12.90 -0.47 29.03
N LEU A 40 13.67 -0.80 28.00
CA LEU A 40 14.07 -2.17 27.70
C LEU A 40 15.11 -2.73 28.70
N SER A 41 15.80 -1.83 29.41
CA SER A 41 16.64 -2.17 30.57
C SER A 41 15.82 -2.63 31.79
N GLU A 42 14.54 -2.26 31.87
CA GLU A 42 13.62 -2.62 32.94
C GLU A 42 12.88 -3.94 32.63
N TRP A 43 13.00 -4.44 31.39
CA TRP A 43 12.27 -5.61 30.92
C TRP A 43 13.04 -6.88 31.25
N THR A 44 12.42 -7.74 32.05
CA THR A 44 12.89 -9.10 32.30
C THR A 44 12.76 -9.97 31.05
N SER A 45 13.52 -11.06 30.96
CA SER A 45 13.77 -11.82 29.72
C SER A 45 12.52 -12.16 28.87
N ASP A 46 11.39 -12.50 29.49
CA ASP A 46 10.17 -12.91 28.78
C ASP A 46 9.46 -11.73 28.08
N ALA A 47 9.55 -10.53 28.64
CA ALA A 47 8.99 -9.32 28.02
C ALA A 47 9.76 -8.95 26.75
N ARG A 48 11.09 -9.14 26.76
CA ARG A 48 11.94 -8.89 25.59
C ARG A 48 11.66 -9.87 24.45
N ALA A 49 11.50 -11.15 24.76
CA ALA A 49 11.12 -12.14 23.74
C ALA A 49 9.75 -11.84 23.12
N THR A 50 8.77 -11.43 23.94
CA THR A 50 7.43 -11.03 23.47
C THR A 50 7.50 -9.79 22.57
N TYR A 51 8.35 -8.83 22.94
CA TYR A 51 8.61 -7.64 22.14
C TYR A 51 9.19 -7.96 20.77
N ASP A 52 10.23 -8.78 20.70
CA ASP A 52 10.88 -9.12 19.44
C ASP A 52 9.89 -9.78 18.47
N VAL A 53 8.98 -10.62 19.00
CA VAL A 53 7.88 -11.23 18.23
C VAL A 53 6.87 -10.18 17.74
N ALA A 54 6.47 -9.24 18.60
CA ALA A 54 5.55 -8.16 18.22
C ALA A 54 6.17 -7.23 17.18
N LYS A 55 7.47 -6.91 17.35
CA LYS A 55 8.25 -6.09 16.44
C LYS A 55 8.32 -6.70 15.05
N ALA A 56 8.68 -7.98 14.97
CA ALA A 56 8.73 -8.68 13.70
C ALA A 56 7.37 -8.68 12.97
N LYS A 57 6.26 -8.80 13.71
CA LYS A 57 4.92 -8.79 13.13
C LYS A 57 4.53 -7.42 12.57
N TRP A 58 4.75 -6.35 13.33
CA TRP A 58 4.41 -5.01 12.83
C TRP A 58 5.33 -4.61 11.67
N ASP A 59 6.59 -5.05 11.66
CA ASP A 59 7.56 -4.67 10.62
C ASP A 59 7.18 -5.36 9.31
N ALA A 60 6.79 -6.63 9.39
CA ALA A 60 6.25 -7.38 8.26
C ALA A 60 4.95 -6.77 7.72
N ALA A 61 4.02 -6.37 8.60
CA ALA A 61 2.76 -5.75 8.18
C ALA A 61 2.98 -4.39 7.51
N ALA A 62 3.90 -3.57 8.03
CA ALA A 62 4.24 -2.29 7.42
C ALA A 62 4.89 -2.47 6.04
N ALA A 63 5.77 -3.46 5.89
CA ALA A 63 6.36 -3.78 4.59
C ALA A 63 5.30 -4.25 3.57
N ASP A 64 4.36 -5.11 3.99
CA ASP A 64 3.28 -5.58 3.13
C ASP A 64 2.39 -4.42 2.63
N MET A 65 2.09 -3.42 3.47
CA MET A 65 1.32 -2.24 3.04
C MET A 65 1.98 -1.49 1.86
N VAL A 66 3.31 -1.35 1.89
CA VAL A 66 4.06 -0.74 0.79
C VAL A 66 3.95 -1.60 -0.48
N THR A 67 4.11 -2.91 -0.35
CA THR A 67 3.97 -3.85 -1.46
C THR A 67 2.56 -3.81 -2.05
N GLN A 68 1.51 -3.78 -1.23
CA GLN A 68 0.13 -3.70 -1.72
C GLN A 68 -0.15 -2.38 -2.44
N SER A 69 0.40 -1.25 -1.96
CA SER A 69 0.32 0.04 -2.67
C SER A 69 0.97 -0.03 -4.07
N GLN A 70 2.13 -0.66 -4.18
CA GLN A 70 2.81 -0.88 -5.46
C GLN A 70 2.01 -1.82 -6.37
N ASN A 71 1.47 -2.92 -5.84
CA ASN A 71 0.63 -3.85 -6.59
C ASN A 71 -0.65 -3.18 -7.12
N ALA A 72 -1.27 -2.33 -6.31
CA ALA A 72 -2.41 -1.52 -6.73
C ALA A 72 -2.00 -0.62 -7.90
N THR A 73 -0.91 0.14 -7.76
CA THR A 73 -0.37 1.02 -8.81
C THR A 73 -0.15 0.28 -10.14
N ASN A 74 0.48 -0.89 -10.09
CA ASN A 74 0.76 -1.71 -11.28
C ASN A 74 -0.53 -2.23 -11.93
N SER A 75 -1.46 -2.75 -11.11
CA SER A 75 -2.76 -3.25 -11.60
C SER A 75 -3.56 -2.14 -12.29
N LEU A 76 -3.49 -0.93 -11.76
CA LEU A 76 -4.13 0.26 -12.34
C LEU A 76 -3.50 0.67 -13.67
N GLY A 77 -2.16 0.58 -13.78
CA GLY A 77 -1.45 0.78 -15.05
C GLY A 77 -1.93 -0.20 -16.13
N HIS A 78 -2.08 -1.49 -15.78
CA HIS A 78 -2.59 -2.51 -16.71
C HIS A 78 -4.05 -2.28 -17.12
N ILE A 79 -4.90 -1.83 -16.19
CA ILE A 79 -6.28 -1.45 -16.49
C ILE A 79 -6.28 -0.30 -17.51
N ASN A 80 -5.46 0.74 -17.29
CA ASN A 80 -5.37 1.88 -18.18
C ASN A 80 -4.95 1.48 -19.61
N GLU A 81 -3.89 0.68 -19.75
CA GLU A 81 -3.46 0.15 -21.05
C GLU A 81 -4.56 -0.66 -21.75
N SER A 82 -5.27 -1.51 -20.99
CA SER A 82 -6.35 -2.34 -21.51
C SER A 82 -7.54 -1.50 -21.98
N TYR A 83 -7.90 -0.44 -21.27
CA TYR A 83 -8.96 0.50 -21.67
C TYR A 83 -8.59 1.22 -22.98
N TYR A 84 -7.40 1.81 -23.06
CA TYR A 84 -6.94 2.47 -24.28
C TYR A 84 -6.82 1.52 -25.48
N ALA A 85 -6.39 0.27 -25.25
CA ALA A 85 -6.32 -0.74 -26.30
C ALA A 85 -7.72 -1.14 -26.80
N GLY A 86 -8.67 -1.34 -25.88
CA GLY A 86 -10.05 -1.65 -26.22
C GLY A 86 -10.76 -0.53 -26.99
N GLU A 87 -10.53 0.72 -26.59
CA GLU A 87 -11.12 1.89 -27.25
C GLU A 87 -10.55 2.09 -28.67
N ARG A 88 -9.23 1.95 -28.85
CA ARG A 88 -8.61 1.96 -30.19
C ARG A 88 -9.09 0.81 -31.07
N HIS A 89 -9.26 -0.37 -30.49
CA HIS A 89 -9.78 -1.52 -31.22
C HIS A 89 -11.23 -1.29 -31.68
N GLY A 90 -12.06 -0.74 -30.80
CA GLY A 90 -13.43 -0.33 -31.12
C GLY A 90 -13.50 0.71 -32.23
N VAL A 91 -12.68 1.77 -32.16
CA VAL A 91 -12.59 2.79 -33.22
C VAL A 91 -12.15 2.17 -34.54
N SER A 92 -11.15 1.28 -34.54
CA SER A 92 -10.66 0.61 -35.75
C SER A 92 -11.70 -0.30 -36.43
N LEU A 93 -12.69 -0.79 -35.66
CA LEU A 93 -13.81 -1.59 -36.18
C LEU A 93 -14.90 -0.73 -36.84
N TRP A 94 -15.00 0.55 -36.48
CA TRP A 94 -15.94 1.51 -37.06
C TRP A 94 -15.34 2.35 -38.20
N GLU A 95 -14.02 2.37 -38.34
CA GLU A 95 -13.29 3.02 -39.44
C GLU A 95 -13.05 2.10 -40.66
N GLN A 96 -13.55 0.86 -40.64
CA GLN A 96 -13.65 -0.04 -41.82
C GLN A 96 -15.05 0.03 -42.44
#